data_AF-A0A382UTH7-F1
#
_entry.id   AF-A0A382UTH7-F1
#
_cell.length_a   1.000
_cell.length_b   1.000
_cell.length_c   1.000
_cell.angle_alpha   90.00
_cell.angle_beta   90.00
_cell.angle_gamma   90.00
#
_symmetry.space_group_name_H-M   'P 1'
#
loop_
_entity.id
_entity.type
_entity.pdbx_description
1 polymer ?
#
loop_
_entity_poly.entity_id
_entity_poly.type
_entity_poly.pdbx_seq_one_letter_code
_entity_poly.pdbx_strand_id
1 'polypeptide(L)'
;HIIRDMRLELELSSSGATGLVAGYADVDTWYKQLIRNDSTHHLSNGEISGISLYKALRRLADGHPDQESGENTSISTALDVKMVQVFIVHPETMRASTAKLTD
;
A
#
# COMPACT_ATOMS: atom_id res chain seq x y z
N HIS A 1 2.75 7.10 2.08
CA HIS A 1 3.40 6.37 0.98
C HIS A 1 2.55 6.45 -0.25
N ILE A 2 3.20 6.69 -1.38
CA ILE A 2 2.54 6.78 -2.67
C ILE A 2 2.99 5.54 -3.43
N ILE A 3 2.07 4.61 -3.71
CA ILE A 3 2.28 3.62 -4.79
C ILE A 3 2.18 4.44 -6.07
N ARG A 4 3.31 4.67 -6.73
CA ARG A 4 3.34 5.45 -7.97
C ARG A 4 2.70 4.65 -9.09
N ASP A 5 2.03 5.34 -10.01
CA ASP A 5 1.31 4.74 -11.13
C ASP A 5 0.37 3.62 -10.73
N MET A 6 -0.32 3.81 -9.60
CA MET A 6 -1.20 2.81 -9.01
C MET A 6 -2.27 2.37 -10.02
N ARG A 7 -2.43 1.06 -10.15
CA ARG A 7 -3.48 0.39 -10.93
C ARG A 7 -4.29 -0.52 -10.03
N LEU A 8 -5.58 -0.59 -10.32
CA LEU A 8 -6.55 -1.42 -9.61
C LEU A 8 -7.16 -2.41 -10.59
N GLU A 9 -7.15 -3.68 -10.21
CA GLU A 9 -7.91 -4.73 -10.86
C GLU A 9 -8.76 -5.40 -9.78
N LEU A 10 -10.04 -5.05 -9.74
CA LEU A 10 -10.93 -5.41 -8.64
C LEU A 10 -12.21 -6.08 -9.15
N GLU A 11 -12.55 -7.19 -8.53
CA GLU A 11 -13.88 -7.78 -8.56
C GLU A 11 -14.75 -7.10 -7.50
N LEU A 12 -15.85 -6.48 -7.93
CA LEU A 12 -16.74 -5.72 -7.04
C LEU A 12 -17.97 -6.56 -6.67
N SER A 13 -18.44 -6.38 -5.44
CA SER A 13 -19.69 -6.93 -4.92
C SER A 13 -20.50 -5.84 -4.20
N SER A 14 -21.72 -6.15 -3.79
CA SER A 14 -22.56 -5.22 -3.04
C SER A 14 -22.04 -4.91 -1.63
N SER A 15 -21.06 -5.66 -1.11
CA SER A 15 -20.54 -5.52 0.26
C SER A 15 -19.03 -5.31 0.33
N GLY A 16 -18.32 -5.29 -0.80
CA GLY A 16 -16.86 -5.22 -0.80
C GLY A 16 -16.23 -5.43 -2.17
N ALA A 17 -14.91 -5.60 -2.17
CA ALA A 17 -14.11 -5.84 -3.36
C ALA A 17 -12.91 -6.75 -3.07
N THR A 18 -12.49 -7.53 -4.06
CA THR A 18 -11.28 -8.36 -4.00
C THR A 18 -10.45 -8.18 -5.27
N GLY A 19 -9.13 -8.27 -5.17
CA GLY A 19 -8.28 -8.22 -6.35
C GLY A 19 -6.89 -7.66 -6.07
N LEU A 20 -6.33 -6.92 -7.02
CA LEU A 20 -4.97 -6.42 -6.97
C LEU A 20 -4.90 -4.90 -6.92
N VAL A 21 -4.02 -4.41 -6.04
CA VAL A 21 -3.45 -3.06 -6.11
C VAL A 21 -2.01 -3.20 -6.57
N ALA A 22 -1.68 -2.68 -7.74
CA ALA A 22 -0.34 -2.74 -8.31
C ALA A 22 0.22 -1.34 -8.58
N GLY A 23 1.54 -1.23 -8.70
CA GLY A 23 2.22 0.01 -9.09
C GLY A 23 3.69 -0.06 -8.73
N TYR A 24 4.29 1.08 -8.40
CA TYR A 24 5.71 1.16 -8.06
C TYR A 24 5.92 1.74 -6.66
N ALA A 25 6.69 1.03 -5.84
CA ALA A 25 7.11 1.50 -4.53
C ALA A 25 8.50 2.15 -4.62
N ASP A 26 8.64 3.34 -4.05
CA ASP A 26 9.95 3.97 -3.84
C ASP A 26 10.83 3.09 -2.95
N VAL A 27 12.04 2.75 -3.41
CA VAL A 27 12.90 1.76 -2.74
C VAL A 27 13.27 2.18 -1.32
N ASP A 28 13.64 3.45 -1.14
CA ASP A 28 14.10 3.95 0.16
C ASP A 28 12.95 3.95 1.18
N THR A 29 11.78 4.35 0.72
CA THR A 29 10.57 4.42 1.53
C THR A 29 10.06 3.02 1.87
N TRP A 30 10.04 2.12 0.89
CA TRP A 30 9.65 0.72 1.07
C TRP A 30 10.58 0.02 2.06
N TYR A 31 11.90 0.17 1.88
CA TYR A 31 12.89 -0.40 2.78
C TYR A 31 12.73 0.11 4.21
N LYS A 32 12.56 1.42 4.40
CA LYS A 32 12.31 2.02 5.73
C LYS A 32 11.04 1.46 6.38
N GLN A 33 9.99 1.19 5.60
CA GLN A 33 8.76 0.59 6.14
C GLN A 33 8.96 -0.86 6.51
N LEU A 34 9.55 -1.67 5.62
CA LEU A 34 9.82 -3.07 5.91
C LEU A 34 10.62 -3.18 7.21
N ILE A 35 11.73 -2.46 7.34
CA ILE A 35 12.60 -2.54 8.52
C ILE A 35 11.92 -2.04 9.82
N ARG A 36 10.95 -1.13 9.72
CA ARG A 36 10.19 -0.65 10.88
C ARG A 36 9.05 -1.56 11.28
N ASN A 37 8.40 -2.19 10.30
CA ASN A 37 7.27 -3.08 10.51
C ASN A 37 7.73 -4.50 10.83
N ASP A 38 8.86 -4.91 10.26
CA ASP A 38 9.56 -6.12 10.62
C ASP A 38 10.20 -5.93 11.99
N SER A 39 10.01 -6.90 12.88
CA SER A 39 10.46 -6.74 14.25
C SER A 39 11.97 -6.73 14.33
N THR A 40 12.54 -5.89 15.19
CA THR A 40 14.01 -5.79 15.39
C THR A 40 14.67 -7.14 15.66
N HIS A 41 13.94 -8.11 16.24
CA HIS A 41 14.47 -9.46 16.47
C HIS A 41 14.63 -10.30 15.19
N HIS A 42 13.79 -10.15 14.16
CA HIS A 42 13.99 -10.85 12.87
C HIS A 42 15.24 -10.35 12.15
N LEU A 43 15.53 -9.06 12.27
CA LEU A 43 16.73 -8.43 11.73
C LEU A 43 18.00 -8.78 12.53
N SER A 44 17.92 -8.79 13.87
CA SER A 44 19.06 -9.09 14.75
C SER A 44 19.41 -10.57 14.83
N ASN A 45 18.44 -11.47 14.58
CA ASN A 45 18.67 -12.93 14.58
C ASN A 45 19.20 -13.46 13.23
N GLY A 46 19.41 -12.58 12.24
CA GLY A 46 20.03 -12.93 10.97
C GLY A 46 19.08 -13.52 9.92
N GLU A 47 17.76 -13.45 10.13
CA GLU A 47 16.78 -13.98 9.17
C GLU A 47 16.71 -13.11 7.90
N ILE A 48 16.84 -11.79 8.04
CA ILE A 48 16.88 -10.85 6.91
C ILE A 48 18.08 -9.92 7.05
N SER A 49 18.97 -9.97 6.06
CA SER A 49 20.05 -8.98 5.94
C SER A 49 19.50 -7.69 5.32
N GLY A 50 19.16 -6.69 6.16
CA GLY A 50 18.65 -5.40 5.69
C GLY A 50 19.57 -4.71 4.66
N ILE A 51 20.89 -4.72 4.88
CA ILE A 51 21.86 -4.13 3.94
C ILE A 51 21.83 -4.86 2.59
N SER A 52 21.82 -6.19 2.60
CA SER A 52 21.81 -6.97 1.36
C SER A 52 20.50 -6.80 0.60
N LEU A 53 19.38 -6.73 1.34
CA LEU A 53 18.07 -6.45 0.79
C LEU A 53 18.02 -5.07 0.14
N TYR A 54 18.51 -4.03 0.81
CA TYR A 54 18.56 -2.68 0.23
C TYR A 54 19.36 -2.65 -1.07
N LYS A 55 20.54 -3.28 -1.10
CA LYS A 55 21.38 -3.41 -2.30
C LYS A 55 20.64 -4.15 -3.42
N ALA A 56 19.93 -5.22 -3.08
CA ALA A 56 19.15 -5.99 -4.05
C ALA A 56 17.99 -5.16 -4.63
N LEU A 57 17.25 -4.43 -3.80
CA LEU A 57 16.16 -3.56 -4.24
C LEU A 57 16.66 -2.46 -5.18
N ARG A 58 17.78 -1.79 -4.84
CA ARG A 58 18.37 -0.76 -5.71
C ARG A 58 18.81 -1.34 -7.06
N ARG A 59 19.43 -2.53 -7.05
CA ARG A 59 19.85 -3.22 -8.29
C ARG A 59 18.67 -3.66 -9.15
N LEU A 60 17.55 -4.01 -8.54
CA LEU A 60 16.35 -4.51 -9.23
C LEU A 60 15.27 -3.45 -9.42
N ALA A 61 15.55 -2.19 -9.08
CA ALA A 61 14.63 -1.09 -9.34
C ALA A 61 14.36 -1.00 -10.85
N ASP A 62 13.10 -0.86 -11.22
CA ASP A 62 12.61 -1.02 -12.59
C ASP A 62 11.77 0.17 -13.07
N GLY A 63 11.59 1.19 -12.24
CA GLY A 63 10.84 2.39 -12.62
C GLY A 63 11.34 3.68 -11.98
N HIS A 64 10.87 4.79 -12.54
CA HIS A 64 11.13 6.15 -12.08
C HIS A 64 12.63 6.48 -12.03
N PRO A 65 13.31 6.56 -13.18
CA PRO A 65 14.73 6.92 -13.22
C PRO A 65 14.96 8.29 -12.60
N ASP A 66 16.00 8.39 -11.79
CA ASP A 66 16.50 9.65 -11.26
C ASP A 66 17.04 10.52 -12.41
N GLN A 67 16.78 11.83 -12.35
CA GLN A 67 17.08 12.73 -13.48
C GLN A 67 18.59 12.97 -13.68
N GLU A 68 19.40 12.82 -12.63
CA GLU A 68 20.83 13.05 -12.67
C GLU A 68 21.59 11.75 -12.96
N SER A 69 21.29 10.70 -12.20
CA SER A 69 22.00 9.43 -12.28
C SER A 69 21.43 8.45 -13.30
N GLY A 70 20.17 8.61 -13.73
CA GLY A 70 19.47 7.69 -14.63
C GLY A 70 19.07 6.35 -13.98
N GLU A 71 19.47 6.10 -12.74
CA GLU A 71 19.16 4.88 -11.99
C GLU A 71 17.68 4.85 -11.60
N ASN A 72 17.03 3.70 -11.76
CA ASN A 72 15.65 3.52 -11.30
C ASN A 72 15.56 3.68 -9.78
N THR A 73 14.52 4.37 -9.31
CA THR A 73 14.32 4.68 -7.88
C THR A 73 13.17 3.91 -7.23
N SER A 74 12.40 3.20 -8.05
CA SER A 74 11.23 2.45 -7.59
C SER A 74 11.24 1.03 -8.14
N ILE A 75 10.55 0.14 -7.43
CA ILE A 75 10.39 -1.26 -7.80
C ILE A 75 8.91 -1.60 -7.97
N SER A 76 8.59 -2.36 -9.00
CA SER A 76 7.24 -2.88 -9.22
C SER A 76 6.76 -3.68 -8.01
N THR A 77 5.51 -3.45 -7.62
CA THR A 77 4.90 -4.04 -6.45
C THR A 77 3.43 -4.33 -6.71
N ALA A 78 2.91 -5.37 -6.07
CA ALA A 78 1.50 -5.72 -6.10
C ALA A 78 1.06 -6.26 -4.74
N LEU A 79 -0.14 -5.89 -4.32
CA LEU A 79 -0.80 -6.37 -3.11
C LEU A 79 -2.12 -7.02 -3.51
N ASP A 80 -2.33 -8.24 -3.04
CA ASP A 80 -3.67 -8.85 -2.98
C ASP A 80 -4.45 -8.13 -1.88
N VAL A 81 -5.64 -7.65 -2.22
CA VAL A 81 -6.50 -6.88 -1.34
C VAL A 81 -7.87 -7.52 -1.20
N LYS A 82 -8.36 -7.50 0.03
CA LYS A 82 -9.75 -7.80 0.38
C LYS A 82 -10.32 -6.61 1.12
N MET A 83 -11.38 -6.04 0.57
CA MET A 83 -12.03 -4.83 1.06
C MET A 83 -13.45 -5.14 1.50
N VAL A 84 -13.88 -4.52 2.59
CA VAL A 84 -15.27 -4.52 3.05
C VAL A 84 -15.83 -3.10 2.98
N GLN A 85 -17.08 -2.97 2.57
CA GLN A 85 -17.75 -1.67 2.53
C GLN A 85 -18.06 -1.21 3.96
N VAL A 86 -17.65 0.01 4.29
CA VAL A 86 -18.00 0.70 5.54
C VAL A 86 -18.62 2.06 5.21
N PHE A 87 -19.58 2.50 6.03
CA PHE A 87 -20.27 3.78 5.83
C PHE A 87 -19.77 4.80 6.85
N ILE A 88 -19.34 5.97 6.36
CA ILE A 88 -19.08 7.13 7.22
C ILE A 88 -20.43 7.80 7.49
N VAL A 89 -20.88 7.73 8.75
CA VAL A 89 -22.13 8.37 9.18
C VAL A 89 -21.82 9.74 9.75
N HIS A 90 -22.32 10.79 9.12
CA HIS A 90 -22.28 12.14 9.70
C HIS A 90 -23.46 12.31 10.69
N PRO A 91 -23.24 12.86 11.90
CA PRO A 91 -24.29 12.98 12.91
C PRO A 91 -25.54 13.75 12.44
N GLU A 92 -25.37 14.67 11.51
CA GLU A 92 -26.42 15.56 11.00
C GLU A 92 -27.43 14.83 10.12
N THR A 93 -27.00 13.76 9.43
CA THR A 93 -27.84 12.93 8.57
C THR A 93 -28.71 11.95 9.36
N MET A 94 -28.32 11.61 10.60
CA MET A 94 -29.13 10.73 11.48
C MET A 94 -30.42 11.41 11.93
N ARG A 95 -30.39 12.71 12.23
CA ARG A 95 -31.56 13.46 12.73
C ARG A 95 -32.69 13.61 11.70
N ALA A 96 -32.36 13.64 10.41
CA ALA A 96 -33.34 13.74 9.34
C ALA A 96 -34.10 12.41 9.08
N SER A 97 -33.52 11.27 9.48
CA SER A 97 -34.11 9.94 9.25
C SER A 97 -35.16 9.55 10.30
N THR A 98 -35.00 10.02 11.55
CA THR A 98 -35.94 9.74 12.65
C THR A 98 -37.25 10.53 12.57
N ALA A 99 -37.30 11.62 11.78
CA ALA A 99 -38.49 12.46 11.64
C ALA A 99 -39.52 11.93 10.62
N LYS A 100 -39.22 10.85 9.89
CA LYS A 100 -40.10 10.27 8.86
C LYS A 100 -40.73 8.92 9.24
N LEU A 101 -40.60 8.50 10.50
CA LEU A 101 -41.07 7.19 11.00
C LEU A 101 -42.31 7.28 11.90
N THR A 102 -42.93 8.46 11.98
CA THR A 102 -44.22 8.67 12.68
C THR A 102 -45.16 9.39 11.74
N ASP A 103 -45.91 8.63 10.94
CA ASP A 103 -47.23 8.97 10.37
C ASP A 103 -47.95 7.66 10.03
#